data_AF-F8L150-F1
#
_entry.id   AF-F8L150-F1
#
_cell.length_a   1.000
_cell.length_b   1.000
_cell.length_c   1.000
_cell.angle_alpha   90.00
_cell.angle_beta   90.00
_cell.angle_gamma   90.00
#
_symmetry.space_group_name_H-M   'P 1'
#
loop_
_entity.id
_entity.type
_entity.pdbx_description
1 polymer ?
#
loop_
_entity_poly.entity_id
_entity_poly.type
_entity_poly.pdbx_seq_one_letter_code
_entity_poly.pdbx_strand_id
1 'polypeptide(L)'
;MFKVSHKTLIVISGSMWIGIGVFLLQLGLGFLMDAVQSLLLQADEGYPLMSQLSVLGEVKIAALVLVLLSLITGFFKGRMVLKKTVMRNLLRIKNFPDPTSLLNMYSKGNLFLIVGMMGLGVLMRLSGISSDVRAFIDIAVGSALIQGGVYYLRSALPRMEHI
;
A
#
# COMPACT_ATOMS: atom_id res chain seq x y z
N MET A 1 -22.70 19.89 8.02
CA MET A 1 -21.34 19.37 7.77
C MET A 1 -20.82 18.73 9.04
N PHE A 2 -20.50 17.43 9.05
CA PHE A 2 -19.95 16.74 10.21
C PHE A 2 -18.57 17.35 10.55
N LYS A 3 -18.45 17.96 11.73
CA LYS A 3 -17.19 18.47 12.26
C LYS A 3 -16.57 17.41 13.15
N VAL A 4 -15.28 17.15 12.96
CA VAL A 4 -14.58 16.03 13.61
C VAL A 4 -13.27 16.54 14.21
N SER A 5 -12.90 16.05 15.39
CA SER A 5 -11.65 16.42 16.05
C SER A 5 -10.43 15.94 15.25
N HIS A 6 -9.32 16.68 15.35
CA HIS A 6 -8.04 16.28 14.77
C HIS A 6 -7.60 14.87 15.13
N LYS A 7 -7.79 14.45 16.40
CA LYS A 7 -7.41 13.09 16.84
C LYS A 7 -8.20 12.03 16.06
N THR A 8 -9.51 12.22 15.94
CA THR A 8 -10.39 11.30 15.20
C THR A 8 -10.06 11.28 13.71
N LEU A 9 -9.74 12.42 13.09
CA LEU A 9 -9.30 12.48 11.69
C LEU A 9 -8.01 11.71 11.42
N ILE A 10 -7.05 11.81 12.33
CA ILE A 10 -5.78 11.08 12.25
C ILE A 10 -6.02 9.57 12.37
N VAL A 11 -6.87 9.14 13.32
CA VAL A 11 -7.21 7.73 13.52
C VAL A 11 -7.93 7.17 12.29
N ILE A 12 -8.95 7.86 11.78
CA ILE A 12 -9.69 7.44 10.57
C ILE A 12 -8.74 7.29 9.38
N SER A 13 -7.83 8.26 9.17
CA SER A 13 -6.83 8.19 8.10
C SER A 13 -5.89 6.98 8.24
N GLY A 14 -5.40 6.74 9.45
CA GLY A 14 -4.53 5.59 9.74
C GLY A 14 -5.23 4.27 9.51
N SER A 15 -6.47 4.12 10.00
CA SER A 15 -7.29 2.93 9.79
C SER A 15 -7.61 2.69 8.31
N MET A 16 -7.91 3.74 7.55
CA MET A 16 -8.15 3.63 6.11
C MET A 16 -6.92 3.12 5.36
N TRP A 17 -5.74 3.67 5.68
CA TRP A 17 -4.49 3.24 5.05
C TRP A 17 -4.13 1.79 5.38
N ILE A 18 -4.32 1.38 6.63
CA ILE A 18 -4.13 -0.02 7.03
C ILE A 18 -5.14 -0.92 6.32
N GLY A 19 -6.41 -0.56 6.29
CA GLY A 19 -7.47 -1.34 5.64
C GLY A 19 -7.20 -1.56 4.15
N ILE A 20 -6.87 -0.49 3.42
CA ILE A 20 -6.50 -0.60 1.99
C ILE A 20 -5.21 -1.42 1.84
N GLY A 21 -4.24 -1.23 2.73
CA GLY A 21 -2.98 -1.96 2.68
C GLY A 21 -3.14 -3.47 2.89
N VAL A 22 -3.99 -3.89 3.82
CA VAL A 22 -4.34 -5.31 4.04
C VAL A 22 -5.09 -5.87 2.84
N PHE A 23 -6.04 -5.12 2.29
CA PHE A 23 -6.79 -5.53 1.10
C PHE A 23 -5.87 -5.75 -0.12
N LEU A 24 -4.93 -4.84 -0.38
CA LEU A 24 -3.95 -4.98 -1.48
C LEU A 24 -3.01 -6.16 -1.25
N LEU A 25 -2.59 -6.41 0.00
CA LEU A 25 -1.80 -7.62 0.31
C LEU A 25 -2.57 -8.90 -0.01
N GLN A 26 -3.85 -8.97 0.33
CA GLN A 26 -4.69 -10.13 0.00
C GLN A 26 -4.84 -10.30 -1.51
N LEU A 27 -5.10 -9.22 -2.25
CA LEU A 27 -5.17 -9.25 -3.72
C LEU A 27 -3.85 -9.71 -4.36
N GLY A 28 -2.73 -9.13 -3.93
CA GLY A 28 -1.42 -9.46 -4.46
C GLY A 28 -1.01 -10.92 -4.18
N LEU A 29 -1.35 -11.45 -3.00
CA LEU A 29 -1.17 -12.87 -2.70
C LEU A 29 -2.08 -13.76 -3.54
N GLY A 30 -3.32 -13.33 -3.83
CA GLY A 30 -4.21 -14.02 -4.75
C GLY A 30 -3.61 -14.14 -6.15
N PHE A 31 -3.15 -13.03 -6.73
CA PHE A 31 -2.50 -13.04 -8.04
C PHE A 31 -1.21 -13.87 -8.07
N LEU A 32 -0.47 -13.92 -6.96
CA LEU A 32 0.71 -14.78 -6.85
C LEU A 32 0.32 -16.25 -6.90
N MET A 33 -0.73 -16.64 -6.18
CA MET A 33 -1.21 -18.03 -6.17
C MET A 33 -1.71 -18.43 -7.55
N ASP A 34 -2.43 -17.55 -8.25
CA ASP A 34 -2.86 -17.77 -9.63
C ASP A 34 -1.65 -18.02 -10.55
N ALA A 35 -0.59 -17.19 -10.43
CA ALA A 35 0.63 -17.33 -11.21
C ALA A 35 1.44 -18.59 -10.88
N VAL A 36 1.47 -19.02 -9.61
CA VAL A 36 2.12 -20.26 -9.20
C VAL A 36 1.37 -21.47 -9.74
N GLN A 37 0.04 -21.46 -9.67
CA GLN A 37 -0.79 -22.57 -10.12
C GLN A 37 -0.68 -22.77 -11.64
N SER A 38 -0.73 -21.69 -12.43
CA SER A 38 -0.57 -21.77 -13.89
C SER A 38 0.81 -22.27 -14.31
N LEU A 39 1.88 -21.82 -13.64
CA LEU A 39 3.25 -22.29 -13.93
C LEU A 39 3.43 -23.78 -13.58
N LEU A 40 2.83 -24.24 -12.48
CA LEU A 40 2.84 -25.67 -12.10
C LEU A 40 2.06 -26.55 -13.09
N LEU A 41 0.99 -26.01 -13.68
CA LEU A 41 0.18 -26.70 -14.69
C LEU A 41 0.81 -26.65 -16.11
N GLN A 42 2.04 -26.13 -16.24
CA GLN A 42 2.74 -25.94 -17.52
C GLN A 42 1.92 -25.14 -18.55
N ALA A 43 1.02 -24.27 -18.08
CA ALA A 43 0.42 -23.28 -18.96
C ALA A 43 1.53 -22.30 -19.33
N ASP A 44 1.84 -22.18 -20.62
CA ASP A 44 2.88 -21.32 -21.20
C ASP A 44 2.46 -19.84 -21.17
N GLU A 45 2.09 -19.40 -19.97
CA GLU A 45 1.63 -18.05 -19.67
C GLU A 45 2.88 -17.23 -19.32
N GLY A 46 3.10 -16.14 -20.06
CA GLY A 46 4.28 -15.29 -19.94
C GLY A 46 4.36 -14.57 -18.59
N TYR A 47 4.88 -15.26 -17.56
CA TYR A 47 5.18 -14.69 -16.24
C TYR A 47 6.67 -14.30 -16.16
N PRO A 48 7.03 -13.04 -16.49
CA PRO A 48 8.43 -12.63 -16.63
C PRO A 48 9.19 -12.64 -15.31
N LEU A 49 8.56 -12.36 -14.17
CA LEU A 49 9.25 -12.32 -12.88
C LEU A 49 9.45 -13.74 -12.35
N MET A 50 8.41 -14.56 -12.41
CA MET A 50 8.46 -15.93 -11.91
C MET A 50 9.40 -16.81 -12.75
N SER A 51 9.43 -16.65 -14.09
CA SER A 51 10.36 -17.38 -14.95
C SER A 51 11.82 -17.05 -14.63
N GLN A 52 12.17 -15.78 -14.45
CA GLN A 52 13.52 -15.38 -14.08
C GLN A 52 13.93 -15.90 -12.69
N LEU A 53 13.01 -15.88 -11.73
CA LEU A 53 13.26 -16.35 -10.36
C LEU A 53 13.27 -17.88 -10.25
N SER A 54 12.60 -18.62 -11.14
CA SER A 54 12.64 -20.08 -11.16
C SER A 54 14.02 -20.66 -11.50
N VAL A 55 14.94 -19.84 -12.03
CA VAL A 55 16.36 -20.24 -12.18
C VAL A 55 17.00 -20.52 -10.81
N LEU A 56 16.48 -19.94 -9.73
CA LEU A 56 16.98 -20.12 -8.37
C LEU A 56 16.47 -21.41 -7.70
N GLY A 57 15.54 -22.16 -8.32
CA GLY A 57 15.03 -23.41 -7.77
C GLY A 57 13.55 -23.66 -8.07
N GLU A 58 12.86 -24.33 -7.14
CA GLU A 58 11.44 -24.66 -7.31
C GLU A 58 10.55 -23.41 -7.42
N VAL A 59 9.43 -23.52 -8.14
CA VAL A 59 8.42 -22.46 -8.32
C VAL A 59 7.97 -21.85 -6.98
N LYS A 60 7.86 -22.68 -5.94
CA LYS A 60 7.51 -22.23 -4.59
C LYS A 60 8.57 -21.32 -3.98
N ILE A 61 9.85 -21.63 -4.21
CA ILE A 61 10.98 -20.80 -3.74
C ILE A 61 10.97 -19.48 -4.50
N ALA A 62 10.78 -19.51 -5.82
CA ALA A 62 10.64 -18.30 -6.64
C ALA A 62 9.52 -17.38 -6.14
N ALA A 63 8.35 -17.94 -5.81
CA ALA A 63 7.23 -17.20 -5.23
C ALA A 63 7.58 -16.56 -3.88
N LEU A 64 8.23 -17.30 -2.97
CA LEU A 64 8.68 -16.77 -1.68
C LEU A 64 9.68 -15.64 -1.84
N VAL A 65 10.65 -15.79 -2.76
CA VAL A 65 11.62 -14.73 -3.07
C VAL A 65 10.90 -13.51 -3.63
N LEU A 66 9.92 -13.68 -4.52
CA LEU A 66 9.15 -12.57 -5.06
C LEU A 66 8.38 -11.81 -3.96
N VAL A 67 7.75 -12.53 -3.02
CA VAL A 67 7.10 -11.91 -1.85
C VAL A 67 8.10 -11.13 -1.02
N LEU A 68 9.26 -11.73 -0.71
CA LEU A 68 10.31 -11.06 0.07
C LEU A 68 10.80 -9.78 -0.60
N LEU A 69 11.08 -9.83 -1.91
CA LEU A 69 11.48 -8.66 -2.68
C LEU A 69 10.39 -7.59 -2.66
N SER A 70 9.13 -7.98 -2.85
CA SER A 70 7.98 -7.07 -2.80
C SER A 70 7.86 -6.38 -1.44
N LEU A 71 7.98 -7.13 -0.35
CA LEU A 71 7.93 -6.60 1.02
C LEU A 71 9.10 -5.67 1.32
N ILE A 72 10.31 -6.00 0.86
CA ILE A 72 11.50 -5.14 0.98
C ILE A 72 11.27 -3.83 0.23
N THR A 73 10.85 -3.89 -1.03
CA THR A 73 10.53 -2.70 -1.84
C THR A 73 9.45 -1.84 -1.16
N GLY A 74 8.39 -2.48 -0.67
CA GLY A 74 7.33 -1.81 0.08
C GLY A 74 7.83 -1.15 1.37
N PHE A 75 8.73 -1.81 2.10
CA PHE A 75 9.37 -1.27 3.30
C PHE A 75 10.20 -0.02 3.04
N PHE A 76 11.08 -0.05 2.04
CA PHE A 76 11.86 1.13 1.67
C PHE A 76 10.97 2.29 1.23
N LYS A 77 9.98 2.02 0.37
CA LYS A 77 9.03 3.03 -0.10
C LYS A 77 8.19 3.61 1.05
N GLY A 78 7.73 2.76 1.96
CA GLY A 78 6.98 3.13 3.15
C GLY A 78 7.77 4.06 4.07
N ARG A 79 9.03 3.72 4.34
CA ARG A 79 9.89 4.48 5.25
C ARG A 79 10.35 5.82 4.69
N MET A 80 10.62 5.89 3.38
CA MET A 80 11.16 7.10 2.75
C MET A 80 10.05 8.06 2.31
N VAL A 81 9.10 7.57 1.50
CA VAL A 81 8.11 8.41 0.82
C VAL A 81 6.87 8.59 1.69
N LEU A 82 6.30 7.50 2.19
CA LEU A 82 5.03 7.58 2.94
C LEU A 82 5.23 8.29 4.28
N LYS A 83 6.32 8.05 5.00
CA LYS A 83 6.62 8.81 6.24
C LYS A 83 6.59 10.32 6.00
N LYS A 84 7.24 10.82 4.94
CA LYS A 84 7.23 12.26 4.57
C LYS A 84 5.81 12.74 4.27
N THR A 85 5.04 11.98 3.51
CA THR A 85 3.64 12.30 3.17
C THR A 85 2.73 12.34 4.39
N VAL A 86 2.84 11.37 5.29
CA VAL A 86 2.09 11.31 6.55
C VAL A 86 2.40 12.55 7.39
N MET A 87 3.68 12.89 7.59
CA MET A 87 4.06 14.07 8.37
C MET A 87 3.50 15.36 7.76
N ARG A 88 3.57 15.52 6.43
CA ARG A 88 2.98 16.68 5.73
C ARG A 88 1.47 16.79 5.96
N ASN A 89 0.76 15.66 5.90
CA ASN A 89 -0.69 15.63 6.13
C ASN A 89 -1.05 15.90 7.60
N LEU A 90 -0.29 15.37 8.55
CA LEU A 90 -0.48 15.64 9.97
C LEU A 90 -0.30 17.13 10.29
N LEU A 91 0.76 17.76 9.75
CA LEU A 91 0.97 19.22 9.88
C LEU A 91 -0.20 20.01 9.28
N ARG A 92 -0.71 19.58 8.12
CA ARG A 92 -1.89 20.18 7.50
C ARG A 92 -3.14 20.07 8.38
N ILE A 93 -3.42 18.89 8.95
CA ILE A 93 -4.55 18.67 9.86
C ILE A 93 -4.43 19.61 11.06
N LYS A 94 -3.24 19.71 11.67
CA LYS A 94 -2.98 20.57 12.83
C LYS A 94 -3.14 22.07 12.55
N ASN A 95 -2.97 22.50 11.29
CA ASN A 95 -3.11 23.89 10.89
C ASN A 95 -4.57 24.31 10.63
N PHE A 96 -5.54 23.39 10.64
CA PHE A 96 -6.95 23.75 10.53
C PHE A 96 -7.57 24.10 11.90
N PRO A 97 -8.64 24.91 11.94
CA PRO A 97 -9.39 25.13 13.16
C PRO A 97 -10.06 23.82 13.63
N ASP A 98 -9.87 23.47 14.90
CA ASP A 98 -10.50 22.30 15.53
C ASP A 98 -11.89 22.72 16.07
N PRO A 99 -13.02 22.12 15.62
CA PRO A 99 -13.15 20.98 14.73
C PRO A 99 -13.34 21.34 13.25
N THR A 100 -12.70 20.56 12.36
CA THR A 100 -12.72 20.75 10.90
C THR A 100 -13.60 19.71 10.19
N SER A 101 -13.91 19.96 8.91
CA SER A 101 -14.67 19.03 8.07
C SER A 101 -13.79 17.90 7.53
N LEU A 102 -14.34 16.69 7.42
CA LEU A 102 -13.69 15.52 6.82
C LEU A 102 -13.14 15.79 5.41
N LEU A 103 -13.82 16.62 4.61
CA LEU A 103 -13.40 16.93 3.23
C LEU A 103 -12.12 17.79 3.17
N ASN A 104 -11.79 18.52 4.24
CA ASN A 104 -10.58 19.33 4.30
C ASN A 104 -9.32 18.50 4.66
N MET A 105 -9.52 17.23 5.02
CA MET A 105 -8.46 16.31 5.44
C MET A 105 -7.46 16.02 4.30
N TYR A 106 -7.92 15.93 3.05
CA TYR A 106 -7.08 15.69 1.89
C TYR A 106 -6.92 16.94 1.03
N SER A 107 -5.68 17.31 0.68
CA SER A 107 -5.42 18.32 -0.36
C SER A 107 -6.06 17.92 -1.67
N LYS A 108 -6.45 18.90 -2.50
CA LYS A 108 -6.74 18.67 -3.94
C LYS A 108 -5.62 17.85 -4.61
N GLY A 109 -4.35 18.14 -4.31
CA GLY A 109 -3.20 17.37 -4.81
C GLY A 109 -3.10 15.93 -4.28
N ASN A 110 -3.50 15.66 -3.02
CA ASN A 110 -3.53 14.29 -2.50
C ASN A 110 -4.70 13.52 -3.12
N LEU A 111 -5.83 14.18 -3.37
CA LEU A 111 -6.97 13.59 -4.06
C LEU A 111 -6.58 13.19 -5.50
N PHE A 112 -5.86 14.07 -6.21
CA PHE A 112 -5.32 13.77 -7.53
C PHE A 112 -4.36 12.56 -7.50
N LEU A 113 -3.48 12.49 -6.50
CA LEU A 113 -2.57 11.36 -6.34
C LEU A 113 -3.33 10.05 -6.09
N ILE A 114 -4.37 10.06 -5.25
CA ILE A 114 -5.24 8.91 -4.98
C ILE A 114 -5.94 8.45 -6.27
N VAL A 115 -6.52 9.39 -7.04
CA VAL A 115 -7.14 9.11 -8.34
C VAL A 115 -6.11 8.55 -9.33
N GLY A 116 -4.90 9.09 -9.34
CA GLY A 116 -3.81 8.59 -10.18
C GLY A 116 -3.40 7.17 -9.84
N MET A 117 -3.32 6.81 -8.55
CA MET A 117 -3.01 5.44 -8.12
C MET A 117 -4.13 4.46 -8.46
N MET A 118 -5.40 4.85 -8.29
CA MET A 118 -6.54 4.06 -8.74
C MET A 118 -6.55 3.88 -10.27
N GLY A 119 -6.31 4.97 -10.99
CA GLY A 119 -6.19 4.96 -12.46
C GLY A 119 -5.08 4.04 -12.94
N LEU A 120 -3.92 4.06 -12.28
CA LEU A 120 -2.83 3.12 -12.57
C LEU A 120 -3.28 1.67 -12.37
N GLY A 121 -3.97 1.34 -11.27
CA GLY A 121 -4.49 -0.01 -11.05
C GLY A 121 -5.47 -0.47 -12.14
N VAL A 122 -6.36 0.43 -12.59
CA VAL A 122 -7.28 0.15 -13.71
C VAL A 122 -6.53 -0.02 -15.02
N LEU A 123 -5.55 0.85 -15.31
CA LEU A 123 -4.74 0.75 -16.52
C LEU A 123 -3.95 -0.56 -16.55
N MET A 124 -3.36 -0.96 -15.43
CA MET A 124 -2.67 -2.24 -15.30
C MET A 124 -3.60 -3.42 -15.56
N ARG A 125 -4.88 -3.29 -15.15
CA ARG A 125 -5.90 -4.30 -15.44
C ARG A 125 -6.21 -4.39 -16.93
N LEU A 126 -6.36 -3.26 -17.60
CA LEU A 126 -6.72 -3.17 -19.02
C LEU A 126 -5.57 -3.53 -19.96
N SER A 127 -4.32 -3.25 -19.57
CA SER A 127 -3.14 -3.51 -20.41
C SER A 127 -2.66 -4.97 -20.41
N GLY A 128 -3.38 -5.87 -19.74
CA GLY A 128 -3.03 -7.29 -19.71
C GLY A 128 -1.72 -7.60 -18.97
N ILE A 129 -1.27 -6.72 -18.06
CA ILE A 129 -0.05 -6.98 -17.27
C ILE A 129 -0.21 -8.31 -16.53
N SER A 130 0.84 -9.12 -16.58
CA SER A 130 0.92 -10.45 -15.99
C SER A 130 0.64 -10.45 -14.49
N SER A 131 0.01 -11.52 -14.00
CA SER A 131 -0.43 -11.63 -12.61
C SER A 131 0.73 -11.58 -11.61
N ASP A 132 1.92 -12.07 -11.98
CA ASP A 132 3.12 -12.01 -11.13
C ASP A 132 3.63 -10.58 -10.89
N VAL A 133 3.57 -9.71 -11.91
CA VAL A 133 3.92 -8.29 -11.78
C VAL A 133 2.89 -7.55 -10.92
N ARG A 134 1.59 -7.86 -11.09
CA ARG A 134 0.55 -7.29 -10.24
C ARG A 134 0.70 -7.73 -8.79
N ALA A 135 0.97 -9.02 -8.57
CA ALA A 135 1.26 -9.57 -7.26
C ALA A 135 2.39 -8.78 -6.58
N PHE A 136 3.51 -8.57 -7.29
CA PHE A 136 4.64 -7.81 -6.77
C PHE A 136 4.24 -6.38 -6.36
N ILE A 137 3.53 -5.68 -7.24
CA ILE A 137 3.13 -4.29 -7.02
C ILE A 137 2.14 -4.18 -5.85
N ASP A 138 1.12 -5.02 -5.80
CA ASP A 138 0.08 -4.95 -4.78
C ASP A 138 0.61 -5.33 -3.39
N ILE A 139 1.51 -6.32 -3.29
CA ILE A 139 2.21 -6.66 -2.04
C ILE A 139 3.11 -5.50 -1.60
N ALA A 140 3.87 -4.91 -2.51
CA ALA A 140 4.76 -3.79 -2.21
C ALA A 140 4.00 -2.53 -1.78
N VAL A 141 2.91 -2.18 -2.47
CA VAL A 141 2.07 -1.03 -2.13
C VAL A 141 1.29 -1.28 -0.84
N GLY A 142 0.72 -2.48 -0.68
CA GLY A 142 -0.02 -2.87 0.51
C GLY A 142 0.82 -2.78 1.78
N SER A 143 2.02 -3.37 1.76
CA SER A 143 2.96 -3.30 2.89
C SER A 143 3.46 -1.88 3.19
N ALA A 144 3.64 -1.04 2.17
CA ALA A 144 3.97 0.37 2.36
C ALA A 144 2.82 1.13 3.04
N LEU A 145 1.57 0.92 2.60
CA LEU A 145 0.38 1.59 3.15
C LEU A 145 0.13 1.22 4.61
N ILE A 146 0.29 -0.05 4.98
CA ILE A 146 0.18 -0.49 6.38
C ILE A 146 1.18 0.29 7.25
N GLN A 147 2.44 0.40 6.82
CA GLN A 147 3.44 1.17 7.56
C GLN A 147 3.07 2.65 7.65
N GLY A 148 2.59 3.24 6.56
CA GLY A 148 2.08 4.62 6.56
C GLY A 148 0.93 4.83 7.54
N GLY A 149 -0.04 3.90 7.58
CA GLY A 149 -1.16 3.94 8.50
C GLY A 149 -0.74 3.79 9.96
N VAL A 150 0.24 2.94 10.26
CA VAL A 150 0.85 2.84 11.60
C VAL A 150 1.49 4.17 12.01
N TYR A 151 2.13 4.93 11.10
CA TYR A 151 2.64 6.26 11.43
C TYR A 151 1.54 7.26 11.80
N TYR A 152 0.36 7.21 11.16
CA TYR A 152 -0.79 8.01 11.59
C TYR A 152 -1.25 7.64 13.00
N LEU A 153 -1.47 6.35 13.26
CA LEU A 153 -1.96 5.89 14.57
C LEU A 153 -0.99 6.24 15.70
N ARG A 154 0.33 6.05 15.49
CA ARG A 154 1.37 6.47 16.44
C ARG A 154 1.37 7.97 16.72
N SER A 155 0.98 8.78 15.74
CA SER A 155 0.90 10.24 15.89
C SER A 155 -0.39 10.72 16.55
N ALA A 156 -1.41 9.86 16.65
CA ALA A 156 -2.65 10.14 17.38
C ALA A 156 -2.52 9.90 18.89
N LEU A 157 -1.59 9.03 19.30
CA LEU A 157 -1.34 8.76 20.71
C LEU A 157 -0.72 10.00 21.37
N PRO A 158 -1.13 10.34 22.61
CA PRO A 158 -0.41 11.34 23.41
C PRO A 158 1.05 10.90 23.53
N ARG A 159 2.01 11.79 23.26
CA ARG A 159 3.35 11.56 23.78
C ARG A 159 3.21 11.57 25.30
N MET A 160 3.37 10.42 25.92
CA MET A 160 3.72 10.35 27.33
C MET A 160 5.13 10.95 27.40
N GLU A 161 5.21 12.28 27.48
CA GLU A 161 6.43 12.95 27.90
C GLU A 161 6.65 12.48 29.35
N HIS A 162 7.55 11.52 29.49
CA HIS A 162 8.07 11.17 30.81
C HIS A 162 8.77 12.40 31.37
N ILE A 163 8.30 12.76 32.56
CA ILE A 163 8.92 13.58 33.60
C ILE A 163 10.43 13.34 33.67
#